data_AF-A0A1A7XFT6-F1
#
_entry.id   AF-A0A1A7XFT6-F1
#
_cell.length_a   1.000
_cell.length_b   1.000
_cell.length_c   1.000
_cell.angle_alpha   90.00
_cell.angle_beta   90.00
_cell.angle_gamma   90.00
#
_symmetry.space_group_name_H-M   'P 1'
#
loop_
_entity.id
_entity.type
_entity.pdbx_description
1 polymer ?
#
loop_
_entity_poly.entity_id
_entity_poly.type
_entity_poly.pdbx_seq_one_letter_code
_entity_poly.pdbx_strand_id
1 'polypeptide(L)'
;FSFKQMTEWIQNYARTLKEKTEDLKRQRQLAEDLLHQMLPKSVARQLRKHKHVEAESYEKVTIFFSDIVGFTSISASCNPLQVVEMLNNLYMCFDTRIESYDVYKV
;
A
#
# COMPACT_ATOMS: atom_id res chain seq x y z
N PHE A 1 -17.72 -12.94 47.96
CA PHE A 1 -17.15 -12.52 46.66
C PHE A 1 -17.82 -11.22 46.24
N SER A 2 -17.05 -10.14 46.18
CA SER A 2 -17.58 -8.77 46.30
C SER A 2 -17.98 -8.20 44.93
N PHE A 3 -19.21 -7.67 44.83
CA PHE A 3 -19.74 -6.97 43.66
C PHE A 3 -18.77 -5.91 43.09
N LYS A 4 -17.98 -5.26 43.96
CA LYS A 4 -16.92 -4.32 43.56
C LYS A 4 -15.87 -4.94 42.64
N GLN A 5 -15.42 -6.15 42.94
CA GLN A 5 -14.42 -6.85 42.12
C GLN A 5 -14.97 -7.17 40.73
N MET A 6 -16.26 -7.51 40.65
CA MET A 6 -16.92 -7.78 39.38
C MET A 6 -17.08 -6.50 38.54
N THR A 7 -17.45 -5.37 39.15
CA THR A 7 -17.54 -4.08 38.43
C THR A 7 -16.19 -3.57 37.95
N GLU A 8 -15.14 -3.70 38.75
CA GLU A 8 -13.77 -3.34 38.34
C GLU A 8 -13.27 -4.23 37.20
N TRP A 9 -13.55 -5.53 37.25
CA TRP A 9 -13.22 -6.44 36.15
C TRP A 9 -13.93 -6.06 34.84
N ILE A 10 -15.24 -5.79 34.88
CA ILE A 10 -16.01 -5.37 33.70
C ILE A 10 -15.46 -4.05 33.12
N GLN A 11 -15.16 -3.06 33.98
CA GLN A 11 -14.61 -1.78 33.53
C GLN A 11 -13.23 -1.94 32.89
N ASN A 12 -12.34 -2.73 33.50
CA ASN A 12 -11.03 -3.04 32.95
C ASN A 12 -11.14 -3.81 31.63
N TYR A 13 -12.02 -4.80 31.56
CA TYR A 13 -12.26 -5.56 30.34
C TYR A 13 -12.81 -4.69 29.21
N ALA A 14 -13.76 -3.80 29.49
CA ALA A 14 -14.29 -2.84 28.53
C ALA A 14 -13.21 -1.88 28.01
N ARG A 15 -12.31 -1.42 28.89
CA ARG A 15 -11.15 -0.61 28.49
C ARG A 15 -10.20 -1.36 27.58
N THR A 16 -9.80 -2.58 27.95
CA THR A 16 -8.92 -3.42 27.10
C THR A 16 -9.58 -3.74 25.75
N LEU A 17 -10.88 -4.00 25.72
CA LEU A 17 -11.63 -4.20 24.48
C LEU A 17 -11.60 -2.96 23.58
N LYS A 18 -11.79 -1.78 24.16
CA LYS A 18 -11.73 -0.51 23.42
C LYS A 18 -10.34 -0.31 22.82
N GLU A 19 -9.28 -0.49 23.60
CA GLU A 19 -7.89 -0.38 23.15
C GLU A 19 -7.60 -1.35 21.99
N LYS A 20 -7.96 -2.63 22.15
CA LYS A 20 -7.79 -3.64 21.09
C LYS A 20 -8.58 -3.31 19.83
N THR A 21 -9.77 -2.75 19.97
CA THR A 21 -10.61 -2.37 18.82
C THR A 21 -9.97 -1.22 18.05
N GLU A 22 -9.42 -0.22 18.73
CA GLU A 22 -8.71 0.88 18.10
C GLU A 22 -7.42 0.43 17.42
N ASP A 23 -6.64 -0.44 18.05
CA ASP A 23 -5.43 -1.00 17.43
C ASP A 23 -5.77 -1.83 16.18
N LEU A 24 -6.82 -2.66 16.26
CA LEU A 24 -7.30 -3.43 15.11
C LEU A 24 -7.77 -2.52 13.97
N LYS A 25 -8.42 -1.39 14.29
CA LYS A 25 -8.83 -0.40 13.31
C LYS A 25 -7.62 0.25 12.62
N ARG A 26 -6.57 0.62 13.37
CA ARG A 26 -5.33 1.16 12.78
C ARG A 26 -4.64 0.15 11.87
N GLN A 27 -4.47 -1.09 12.33
CA GLN A 27 -3.86 -2.15 11.53
C GLN A 27 -4.64 -2.41 10.25
N ARG A 28 -5.97 -2.37 10.33
CA ARG A 28 -6.85 -2.54 9.17
C ARG A 28 -6.70 -1.39 8.17
N GLN A 29 -6.57 -0.16 8.63
CA GLN A 29 -6.32 0.99 7.76
C GLN A 29 -4.96 0.88 7.05
N LEU A 30 -3.89 0.55 7.79
CA LEU A 30 -2.55 0.36 7.20
C LEU A 30 -2.56 -0.74 6.13
N ALA A 31 -3.27 -1.84 6.38
CA ALA A 31 -3.43 -2.90 5.41
C ALA A 31 -4.21 -2.46 4.16
N GLU A 32 -5.25 -1.62 4.32
CA GLU A 32 -6.00 -1.07 3.17
C GLU A 32 -5.16 -0.11 2.34
N ASP A 33 -4.40 0.78 2.98
CA ASP A 33 -3.52 1.72 2.30
C ASP A 33 -2.44 0.99 1.50
N LEU A 34 -1.82 -0.03 2.11
CA LEU A 34 -0.82 -0.87 1.43
C LEU A 34 -1.42 -1.61 0.24
N LEU A 35 -2.62 -2.17 0.38
CA LEU A 35 -3.30 -2.88 -0.72
C LEU A 35 -3.58 -1.94 -1.91
N HIS A 36 -3.91 -0.69 -1.64
CA HIS A 36 -4.14 0.34 -2.66
C HIS A 36 -2.85 0.86 -3.31
N GLN A 37 -1.71 0.77 -2.63
CA GLN A 37 -0.40 1.08 -3.24
C GLN A 37 0.08 -0.02 -4.19
N MET A 38 -0.32 -1.28 -3.96
CA MET A 38 0.15 -2.42 -4.76
C MET A 38 -0.79 -2.77 -5.92
N LEU A 39 -2.11 -2.57 -5.77
CA LEU A 39 -3.10 -3.05 -6.72
C LEU A 39 -4.10 -1.95 -7.13
N PRO A 40 -4.64 -2.01 -8.36
CA PRO A 40 -5.74 -1.15 -8.76
C PRO A 40 -6.92 -1.27 -7.78
N LYS A 41 -7.61 -0.16 -7.51
CA LYS A 41 -8.74 -0.10 -6.56
C LYS A 41 -9.83 -1.14 -6.85
N SER A 42 -10.07 -1.45 -8.13
CA SER A 42 -11.04 -2.47 -8.56
C SER A 42 -10.64 -3.87 -8.08
N VAL A 43 -9.39 -4.26 -8.30
CA VAL A 43 -8.80 -5.56 -7.93
C VAL A 43 -8.74 -5.69 -6.40
N ALA A 44 -8.22 -4.66 -5.71
CA ALA A 44 -8.16 -4.62 -4.25
C ALA A 44 -9.54 -4.85 -3.60
N ARG A 45 -10.59 -4.24 -4.16
CA ARG A 45 -11.98 -4.40 -3.68
C ARG A 45 -12.52 -5.81 -3.91
N GLN A 46 -12.15 -6.47 -5.00
CA GLN A 46 -12.57 -7.85 -5.28
C GLN A 46 -11.89 -8.84 -4.33
N LEU A 47 -10.58 -8.69 -4.13
CA LEU A 47 -9.81 -9.52 -3.19
C LEU A 47 -10.33 -9.40 -1.76
N ARG A 48 -10.65 -8.19 -1.29
CA ARG A 48 -11.26 -7.98 0.05
C ARG A 48 -12.57 -8.73 0.25
N LYS A 49 -13.34 -8.93 -0.82
CA LYS A 49 -14.61 -9.68 -0.79
C LYS A 49 -14.40 -11.19 -0.96
N HIS A 50 -13.16 -11.67 -0.92
CA HIS A 50 -12.80 -13.06 -1.19
C HIS A 50 -13.35 -13.56 -2.53
N LYS A 51 -13.43 -12.66 -3.51
CA LYS A 51 -13.88 -12.99 -4.87
C LYS A 51 -12.68 -13.37 -5.72
N HIS A 52 -12.91 -14.29 -6.65
CA HIS A 52 -11.97 -14.56 -7.73
C HIS A 52 -11.79 -13.31 -8.59
N VAL A 53 -10.55 -12.98 -8.95
CA VAL A 53 -10.23 -11.86 -9.85
C VAL A 53 -10.07 -12.44 -11.24
N GLU A 54 -11.09 -12.24 -12.08
CA GLU A 54 -11.03 -12.63 -13.49
C GLU A 54 -10.07 -11.72 -14.26
N ALA A 55 -9.46 -12.25 -15.32
CA ALA A 55 -8.67 -11.44 -16.23
C ALA A 55 -9.58 -10.45 -16.97
N GLU A 56 -9.26 -9.16 -16.90
CA GLU A 56 -10.01 -8.10 -17.57
C GLU A 56 -9.38 -7.79 -18.94
N SER A 57 -10.21 -7.72 -19.98
CA SER A 57 -9.81 -7.24 -21.31
C SER A 57 -10.33 -5.82 -21.50
N TYR A 58 -9.45 -4.92 -21.93
CA TYR A 58 -9.78 -3.52 -22.16
C TYR A 58 -9.76 -3.22 -23.66
N GLU A 59 -10.85 -2.67 -24.20
CA GLU A 59 -10.98 -2.36 -25.63
C GLU A 59 -10.02 -1.23 -26.06
N LYS A 60 -9.74 -0.29 -25.15
CA LYS A 60 -8.87 0.87 -25.39
C LYS A 60 -7.94 1.08 -24.20
N VAL A 61 -6.64 0.99 -24.46
CA VAL A 61 -5.59 1.26 -23.47
C VAL A 61 -4.50 2.10 -24.11
N THR A 62 -3.86 2.93 -23.29
CA THR A 62 -2.63 3.65 -23.66
C THR A 62 -1.53 3.16 -22.74
N ILE A 63 -0.46 2.61 -23.31
CA ILE A 63 0.69 2.11 -22.55
C ILE A 63 1.87 3.03 -22.81
N PHE A 64 2.55 3.45 -21.74
CA PHE A 64 3.77 4.22 -21.82
C PHE A 64 4.96 3.36 -21.39
N PHE A 65 5.90 3.15 -22.31
CA PHE A 65 7.18 2.48 -22.04
C PHE A 65 8.29 3.52 -21.97
N SER A 66 9.09 3.46 -20.92
CA SER A 66 10.28 4.29 -20.75
C SER A 66 11.48 3.45 -20.35
N ASP A 67 12.66 3.86 -20.82
CA ASP A 67 13.94 3.26 -20.46
C ASP A 67 14.98 4.37 -20.21
N ILE A 68 15.98 4.08 -19.39
CA ILE A 68 17.08 5.00 -19.08
C ILE A 68 18.20 4.76 -20.10
N VAL A 69 18.34 5.70 -21.03
CA VAL A 69 19.41 5.65 -22.05
C VAL A 69 20.78 5.58 -21.37
N GLY A 70 21.57 4.57 -21.72
CA GLY A 70 22.94 4.42 -21.21
C GLY A 70 23.02 3.96 -19.75
N PHE A 71 21.97 3.38 -19.18
CA PHE A 71 21.95 2.91 -17.79
C PHE A 71 23.14 2.01 -17.43
N THR A 72 23.56 1.11 -18.32
CA THR A 72 24.73 0.24 -18.11
C THR A 72 26.02 1.04 -17.90
N SER A 73 26.24 2.10 -18.67
CA SER A 73 27.43 2.95 -18.53
C SER A 73 27.38 3.78 -17.25
N ILE A 74 26.20 4.33 -16.92
CA ILE A 74 26.00 5.12 -15.70
C ILE A 74 26.24 4.23 -14.48
N SER A 75 25.57 3.07 -14.40
CA SER A 75 25.69 2.14 -13.29
C SER A 75 27.10 1.57 -13.13
N ALA A 76 27.84 1.35 -14.22
CA ALA A 76 29.24 0.92 -14.17
C ALA A 76 30.20 1.98 -13.59
N SER A 77 29.84 3.27 -13.67
CA SER A 77 30.66 4.39 -13.16
C SER A 77 30.30 4.83 -11.73
N CYS A 78 29.20 4.30 -11.18
CA CYS A 78 28.68 4.68 -9.87
C CYS A 78 28.88 3.57 -8.83
N ASN A 79 28.92 3.93 -7.55
CA ASN A 79 28.81 2.93 -6.51
C ASN A 79 27.35 2.40 -6.43
N PRO A 80 27.12 1.18 -5.92
CA PRO A 80 25.78 0.60 -5.87
C PRO A 80 24.76 1.47 -5.13
N LEU A 81 25.19 2.17 -4.06
CA LEU A 81 24.30 3.04 -3.28
C LEU A 81 23.85 4.27 -4.08
N GLN A 82 24.75 4.87 -4.86
CA GLN A 82 24.45 5.98 -5.76
C GLN A 82 23.48 5.59 -6.87
N VAL A 83 23.61 4.37 -7.42
CA VAL A 83 22.68 3.86 -8.42
C VAL A 83 21.28 3.72 -7.82
N VAL A 84 21.17 3.17 -6.61
CA VAL A 84 19.89 3.04 -5.89
C VAL A 84 19.28 4.41 -5.62
N GLU A 85 20.08 5.37 -5.13
CA GLU A 85 19.60 6.73 -4.85
C GLU A 85 19.11 7.43 -6.12
N MET A 86 19.84 7.31 -7.23
CA MET A 86 19.41 7.83 -8.53
C MET A 86 18.07 7.25 -8.98
N LEU A 87 17.92 5.92 -8.93
CA LEU A 87 16.68 5.25 -9.32
C LEU A 87 15.52 5.65 -8.40
N ASN A 88 15.76 5.71 -7.09
CA ASN A 88 14.76 6.11 -6.12
C ASN A 88 14.26 7.54 -6.40
N ASN A 89 15.17 8.48 -6.65
CA ASN A 89 14.80 9.86 -6.97
C ASN A 89 14.00 9.96 -8.27
N LEU A 90 14.39 9.19 -9.30
CA LEU A 90 13.67 9.15 -10.57
C LEU A 90 12.24 8.61 -10.40
N TYR A 91 12.07 7.47 -9.73
CA TYR A 91 10.76 6.87 -9.52
C TYR A 91 9.89 7.68 -8.57
N MET A 92 10.45 8.29 -7.53
CA MET A 92 9.71 9.24 -6.69
C MET A 92 9.17 10.42 -7.51
N CYS A 93 9.95 10.95 -8.45
CA CYS A 93 9.48 12.01 -9.34
C CYS A 93 8.31 11.54 -10.22
N PHE A 94 8.39 10.32 -10.76
CA PHE A 94 7.27 9.75 -11.52
C PHE A 94 6.04 9.53 -10.64
N ASP A 95 6.19 8.91 -9.48
CA ASP A 95 5.09 8.57 -8.58
C ASP A 95 4.36 9.84 -8.12
N THR A 96 5.09 10.90 -7.75
CA THR A 96 4.51 12.19 -7.37
C THR A 96 3.72 12.84 -8.52
N ARG A 97 4.17 12.66 -9.77
CA ARG A 97 3.45 13.20 -10.94
C ARG A 97 2.25 12.34 -11.29
N ILE A 98 2.39 11.02 -11.25
CA ILE A 98 1.34 10.03 -11.51
C ILE A 98 0.20 10.19 -10.51
N GLU A 99 0.48 10.49 -9.23
CA GLU A 99 -0.56 10.75 -8.22
C GLU A 99 -1.54 11.87 -8.61
N SER A 100 -1.13 12.82 -9.45
CA SER A 100 -2.00 13.89 -9.95
C SER A 100 -2.92 13.45 -11.10
N TYR A 101 -2.76 12.23 -11.61
CA TYR A 101 -3.51 11.67 -12.74
C TYR A 101 -4.14 10.32 -12.35
N ASP A 102 -5.22 9.94 -13.02
CA ASP A 102 -5.84 8.61 -12.82
C ASP A 102 -5.13 7.57 -13.72
N VAL A 103 -3.82 7.39 -13.53
CA VAL A 103 -3.01 6.42 -14.26
C VAL A 103 -2.43 5.38 -13.31
N TYR A 104 -2.38 4.12 -13.76
CA TYR A 104 -1.85 3.01 -12.97
C TYR A 104 -0.41 2.71 -13.40
N LYS A 105 0.50 2.73 -12.43
CA LYS A 105 1.88 2.26 -12.61
C LYS A 105 1.91 0.74 -12.50
N VAL A 106 2.46 0.09 -13.52
CA VAL A 106 2.69 -1.36 -13.60
C VAL A 106 4.08 -1.69 -13.08
#